data_AF-A0A3P7MV83-F1
#
_entry.id   AF-A0A3P7MV83-F1
#
_cell.length_a   1.000
_cell.length_b   1.000
_cell.length_c   1.000
_cell.angle_alpha   90.00
_cell.angle_beta   90.00
_cell.angle_gamma   90.00
#
_symmetry.space_group_name_H-M   'P 1'
#
loop_
_entity.id
_entity.type
_entity.pdbx_description
1 polymer ?
#
loop_
_entity_poly.entity_id
_entity_poly.type
_entity_poly.pdbx_seq_one_letter_code
_entity_poly.pdbx_strand_id
1 'polypeptide(L)'
;MPLRLKAAVVRHRVSLGVDPISDLEWTRRQWQKWYEKNIAKAAEKDFVYKNKTEEEKDELEIEEFFSEVYQQDREILLEDDLISLIKASFTAASTRKGDSMDTNYRIALVWIQHVLCGLRYFEQDLHAATVDSNLTLLKELISHIDADSDAVVDVYRAASLQQCRRAADILDKLAERTRVIRERWPEHVSLKLILEAINEFKTAGLSTSHMKMAALVENIIGIVYKQSEEWEKMADKANSLRNELNEVRELLVDWKKMEVRSWAELLNRTENDAQASALLVAF
;
A
#
# COMPACT_ATOMS: atom_id res chain seq x y z
N MET A 1 -2.99 -14.84 0.47
CA MET A 1 -3.16 -14.86 -1.00
C MET A 1 -3.75 -13.52 -1.45
N PRO A 2 -3.03 -12.71 -2.23
CA PRO A 2 -3.41 -11.34 -2.53
C PRO A 2 -4.66 -11.23 -3.42
N LEU A 3 -5.31 -10.07 -3.35
CA LEU A 3 -6.62 -9.80 -3.98
C LEU A 3 -6.59 -9.93 -5.50
N ARG A 4 -5.52 -9.43 -6.13
CA ARG A 4 -5.35 -9.44 -7.59
C ARG A 4 -5.24 -10.87 -8.12
N LEU A 5 -4.49 -11.71 -7.43
CA LEU A 5 -4.31 -13.11 -7.78
C LEU A 5 -5.61 -13.92 -7.75
N LYS A 6 -6.38 -13.84 -6.66
CA LYS A 6 -7.66 -14.56 -6.58
C LYS A 6 -8.66 -14.05 -7.62
N ALA A 7 -8.69 -12.75 -7.90
CA ALA A 7 -9.51 -12.19 -8.98
C ALA A 7 -9.08 -12.70 -10.37
N ALA A 8 -7.77 -12.82 -10.62
CA ALA A 8 -7.23 -13.37 -11.86
C ALA A 8 -7.62 -14.84 -12.06
N VAL A 9 -7.48 -15.67 -11.01
CA VAL A 9 -7.87 -17.09 -11.03
C VAL A 9 -9.37 -17.24 -11.25
N VAL A 10 -10.21 -16.47 -10.54
CA VAL A 10 -11.67 -16.54 -10.70
C VAL A 10 -12.10 -16.11 -12.10
N ARG A 11 -11.56 -15.01 -12.64
CA ARG A 11 -11.85 -14.57 -14.01
C ARG A 11 -11.44 -15.62 -15.04
N HIS A 12 -10.28 -16.24 -14.84
CA HIS A 12 -9.79 -17.31 -15.70
C HIS A 12 -10.74 -18.52 -15.70
N ARG A 13 -11.14 -18.99 -14.51
CA ARG A 13 -12.10 -20.10 -14.36
C ARG A 13 -13.46 -19.80 -14.98
N VAL A 14 -13.99 -18.59 -14.75
CA VAL A 14 -15.26 -18.14 -15.35
C VAL A 14 -15.16 -18.06 -16.88
N SER A 15 -14.01 -17.67 -17.43
CA SER A 15 -13.80 -17.58 -18.89
C SER A 15 -13.70 -18.94 -19.59
N LEU A 16 -13.26 -19.98 -18.89
CA LEU A 16 -13.04 -21.31 -19.47
C LEU A 16 -14.14 -22.32 -19.18
N GLY A 17 -14.93 -22.15 -18.12
CA GLY A 17 -16.04 -23.05 -17.78
C GLY A 17 -15.64 -24.51 -17.53
N VAL A 18 -14.39 -24.78 -17.08
CA VAL A 18 -13.81 -26.15 -16.98
C VAL A 18 -13.09 -26.39 -15.63
N ASP A 19 -12.90 -27.68 -15.34
CA ASP A 19 -12.37 -28.40 -14.15
C ASP A 19 -11.11 -27.84 -13.44
N PRO A 20 -10.89 -28.19 -12.15
CA PRO A 20 -9.77 -27.72 -11.31
C PRO A 20 -8.34 -27.97 -11.84
N ILE A 21 -8.17 -28.88 -12.81
CA ILE A 21 -6.85 -29.25 -13.36
C ILE A 21 -6.29 -28.15 -14.28
N SER A 22 -7.16 -27.32 -14.88
CA SER A 22 -6.73 -26.20 -15.75
C SER A 22 -5.96 -25.10 -15.01
N ASP A 23 -6.11 -25.00 -13.69
CA ASP A 23 -5.48 -23.96 -12.89
C ASP A 23 -3.97 -24.17 -12.70
N LEU A 24 -3.51 -25.42 -12.68
CA LEU A 24 -2.09 -25.74 -12.54
C LEU A 24 -1.32 -25.43 -13.82
N GLU A 25 -1.88 -25.76 -14.99
CA GLU A 25 -1.28 -25.41 -16.27
C GLU A 25 -1.24 -23.89 -16.48
N TRP A 26 -2.32 -23.19 -16.11
CA TRP A 26 -2.34 -21.72 -16.16
C TRP A 26 -1.29 -21.12 -15.22
N THR A 27 -1.21 -21.60 -13.98
CA THR A 27 -0.20 -21.16 -13.00
C THR A 27 1.20 -21.39 -13.54
N ARG A 28 1.47 -22.57 -14.13
CA ARG A 28 2.75 -22.89 -14.77
C ARG A 28 3.09 -21.91 -15.90
N ARG A 29 2.12 -21.58 -16.76
CA ARG A 29 2.32 -20.61 -17.85
C ARG A 29 2.60 -19.20 -17.31
N GLN A 30 1.91 -18.78 -16.24
CA GLN A 30 2.15 -17.48 -15.60
C GLN A 30 3.55 -17.41 -14.97
N TRP A 31 3.97 -18.47 -14.28
CA TRP A 31 5.32 -18.59 -13.75
C TRP A 31 6.36 -18.60 -14.87
N GLN A 32 6.15 -19.34 -15.96
CA GLN A 32 7.08 -19.40 -17.08
C GLN A 32 7.29 -18.02 -17.72
N LYS A 33 6.20 -17.27 -17.97
CA LYS A 33 6.28 -15.89 -18.46
C LYS A 33 7.07 -14.98 -17.50
N TRP A 34 6.87 -15.14 -16.20
CA TRP A 34 7.60 -14.39 -15.18
C TRP A 34 9.10 -14.77 -15.15
N TYR A 35 9.43 -16.07 -15.22
CA TYR A 35 10.81 -16.57 -15.21
C TYR A 35 11.59 -16.09 -16.44
N GLU A 36 10.99 -16.18 -17.62
CA GLU A 36 11.59 -15.69 -18.86
C GLU A 36 11.87 -14.18 -18.77
N LYS A 37 10.94 -13.40 -18.21
CA LYS A 37 11.09 -11.96 -18.05
C LYS A 37 12.15 -11.57 -17.03
N ASN A 38 12.16 -12.19 -15.86
CA ASN A 38 12.97 -11.73 -14.72
C ASN A 38 14.32 -12.43 -14.59
N ILE A 39 14.45 -13.67 -15.08
CA ILE A 39 15.65 -14.49 -14.89
C ILE A 39 16.35 -14.74 -16.23
N ALA A 40 15.63 -15.22 -17.24
CA ALA A 40 16.26 -15.54 -18.53
C ALA A 40 16.77 -14.27 -19.24
N LYS A 41 15.94 -13.23 -19.31
CA LYS A 41 16.36 -11.93 -19.86
C LYS A 41 17.43 -11.26 -19.01
N ALA A 42 17.41 -11.41 -17.69
CA ALA A 42 18.47 -10.84 -16.82
C ALA A 42 19.81 -11.54 -17.04
N ALA A 43 19.84 -12.87 -17.18
CA ALA A 43 21.05 -13.61 -17.48
C ALA A 43 21.61 -13.29 -18.89
N GLU A 44 20.73 -13.11 -19.87
CA GLU A 44 21.10 -12.66 -21.22
C GLU A 44 21.66 -11.23 -21.20
N LYS A 45 21.03 -10.31 -20.44
CA LYS A 45 21.53 -8.95 -20.20
C LYS A 45 22.88 -8.96 -19.52
N ASP A 46 23.06 -9.70 -18.43
CA ASP A 46 24.35 -9.82 -17.72
C ASP A 46 25.46 -10.34 -18.63
N PHE A 47 25.14 -11.28 -19.53
CA PHE A 47 26.08 -11.80 -20.52
C PHE A 47 26.44 -10.74 -21.58
N VAL A 48 25.45 -10.00 -22.08
CA VAL A 48 25.67 -8.92 -23.06
C VAL A 48 26.45 -7.76 -22.44
N TYR A 49 26.11 -7.35 -21.21
CA TYR A 49 26.74 -6.27 -20.48
C TYR A 49 28.22 -6.57 -20.17
N LYS A 50 28.55 -7.81 -19.84
CA LYS A 50 29.95 -8.25 -19.61
C LYS A 50 30.83 -8.19 -20.87
N ASN A 51 30.24 -8.20 -22.07
CA ASN A 51 30.96 -8.28 -23.33
C ASN A 51 31.06 -6.93 -24.09
N LYS A 52 30.48 -5.85 -23.55
CA LYS A 52 30.42 -4.52 -24.19
C LYS A 52 31.35 -3.48 -23.55
N THR A 53 31.64 -2.39 -24.27
CA THR A 53 32.41 -1.23 -23.78
C THR A 53 31.56 -0.31 -22.89
N GLU A 54 32.17 0.58 -22.11
CA GLU A 54 31.43 1.47 -21.18
C GLU A 54 30.44 2.41 -21.88
N GLU A 55 30.79 2.95 -23.05
CA GLU A 55 29.89 3.81 -23.82
C GLU A 55 28.64 3.05 -24.33
N GLU A 56 28.82 1.78 -24.72
CA GLU A 56 27.71 0.92 -25.16
C GLU A 56 26.85 0.42 -23.98
N LYS A 57 27.37 0.43 -22.76
CA LYS A 57 26.62 0.13 -21.54
C LYS A 57 25.71 1.30 -21.17
N ASP A 58 26.25 2.52 -21.18
CA ASP A 58 25.49 3.74 -20.90
C ASP A 58 24.31 3.92 -21.88
N GLU A 59 24.50 3.63 -23.17
CA GLU A 59 23.43 3.67 -24.18
C GLU A 59 22.34 2.62 -23.91
N LEU A 60 22.73 1.41 -23.52
CA LEU A 60 21.78 0.34 -23.16
C LEU A 60 20.96 0.69 -21.91
N GLU A 61 21.59 1.28 -20.89
CA GLU A 61 20.90 1.73 -19.67
C GLU A 61 19.86 2.82 -19.98
N ILE A 62 20.19 3.75 -20.88
CA ILE A 62 19.27 4.81 -21.31
C ILE A 62 18.08 4.22 -22.09
N GLU A 63 18.31 3.32 -23.06
CA GLU A 63 17.23 2.66 -23.80
C GLU A 63 16.31 1.82 -22.91
N GLU A 64 16.87 1.15 -21.90
CA GLU A 64 16.12 0.37 -20.92
C GLU A 64 15.23 1.25 -20.05
N PHE A 65 15.79 2.35 -19.52
CA PHE A 65 15.06 3.33 -18.71
C PHE A 65 13.81 3.85 -19.45
N PHE A 66 13.90 4.10 -20.76
CA PHE A 66 12.74 4.51 -21.56
C PHE A 66 11.79 3.36 -21.92
N SER A 67 12.30 2.13 -22.08
CA SER A 67 11.48 0.96 -22.44
C SER A 67 10.60 0.45 -21.29
N GLU A 68 11.07 0.54 -20.05
CA GLU A 68 10.31 0.14 -18.85
C GLU A 68 9.05 1.02 -18.63
N VAL A 69 9.11 2.30 -19.03
CA VAL A 69 8.00 3.25 -18.91
C VAL A 69 6.81 2.88 -19.82
N TYR A 70 7.04 2.13 -20.91
CA TYR A 70 6.00 1.78 -21.88
C TYR A 70 5.42 0.37 -21.72
N GLN A 71 6.00 -0.52 -20.90
CA GLN A 71 5.44 -1.85 -20.64
C GLN A 71 4.39 -1.81 -19.52
N GLN A 72 3.16 -1.41 -19.86
CA GLN A 72 1.98 -1.71 -19.05
C GLN A 72 1.61 -3.20 -19.12
N ASP A 73 2.45 -4.07 -18.56
CA ASP A 73 2.21 -5.52 -18.53
C ASP A 73 1.20 -5.87 -17.43
N ARG A 74 -0.09 -5.68 -17.71
CA ARG A 74 -1.18 -6.18 -16.85
C ARG A 74 -1.36 -7.70 -16.89
N GLU A 75 -0.64 -8.42 -17.76
CA GLU A 75 -0.85 -9.85 -17.99
C GLU A 75 -0.02 -10.78 -17.10
N ILE A 76 1.15 -10.35 -16.62
CA ILE A 76 2.02 -11.19 -15.77
C ILE A 76 1.67 -10.93 -14.32
N LEU A 77 1.43 -11.99 -13.55
CA LEU A 77 1.22 -11.88 -12.11
C LEU A 77 2.45 -11.29 -11.41
N LEU A 78 2.21 -10.50 -10.36
CA LEU A 78 3.28 -9.97 -9.53
C LEU A 78 4.02 -11.10 -8.80
N GLU A 79 5.27 -10.85 -8.42
CA GLU A 79 6.09 -11.81 -7.69
C GLU A 79 5.41 -12.30 -6.40
N ASP A 80 4.85 -11.38 -5.62
CA ASP A 80 4.07 -11.68 -4.40
C ASP A 80 2.86 -12.59 -4.66
N ASP A 81 2.22 -12.41 -5.81
CA ASP A 81 1.07 -13.22 -6.24
C ASP A 81 1.54 -14.65 -6.57
N LEU A 82 2.63 -14.80 -7.31
CA LEU A 82 3.20 -16.11 -7.66
C LEU A 82 3.70 -16.87 -6.43
N ILE A 83 4.42 -16.20 -5.52
CA ILE A 83 4.85 -16.76 -4.24
C ILE A 83 3.66 -17.29 -3.45
N SER A 84 2.57 -16.51 -3.43
CA SER A 84 1.35 -16.89 -2.73
C SER A 84 0.66 -18.12 -3.32
N LEU A 85 0.73 -18.30 -4.64
CA LEU A 85 0.22 -19.48 -5.35
C LEU A 85 1.04 -20.73 -4.98
N ILE A 86 2.37 -20.62 -4.98
CA ILE A 86 3.29 -21.69 -4.62
C ILE A 86 3.14 -22.07 -3.14
N LYS A 87 3.09 -21.09 -2.22
CA LYS A 87 2.85 -21.37 -0.79
C LYS A 87 1.49 -22.04 -0.56
N ALA A 88 0.46 -21.67 -1.33
CA ALA A 88 -0.86 -22.29 -1.24
C ALA A 88 -0.87 -23.75 -1.71
N SER A 89 -0.10 -24.11 -2.74
CA SER A 89 0.01 -25.51 -3.20
C SER A 89 0.71 -26.40 -2.16
N PHE A 90 1.69 -25.85 -1.43
CA PHE A 90 2.37 -26.57 -0.34
C PHE A 90 1.55 -26.66 0.96
N THR A 91 0.71 -25.66 1.27
CA THR A 91 -0.05 -25.58 2.55
C THR A 91 -1.42 -26.24 2.52
N ALA A 92 -1.93 -26.67 1.35
CA ALA A 92 -3.23 -27.34 1.22
C ALA A 92 -3.41 -28.61 2.09
N ALA A 93 -2.32 -29.14 2.67
CA ALA A 93 -2.33 -30.31 3.55
C ALA A 93 -2.67 -30.02 5.03
N SER A 94 -2.59 -28.79 5.54
CA SER A 94 -2.69 -28.55 6.98
C SER A 94 -3.55 -27.34 7.35
N THR A 95 -4.54 -27.63 8.20
CA THR A 95 -5.37 -26.76 9.05
C THR A 95 -6.71 -26.24 8.49
N ARG A 96 -7.80 -26.72 9.13
CA ARG A 96 -9.13 -26.09 9.18
C ARG A 96 -9.40 -25.72 10.64
N LYS A 97 -9.55 -24.43 10.94
CA LYS A 97 -9.97 -23.93 12.27
C LYS A 97 -11.30 -23.18 12.09
N GLY A 98 -12.30 -23.54 12.90
CA GLY A 98 -13.72 -23.26 12.64
C GLY A 98 -14.18 -21.80 12.72
N ASP A 99 -13.46 -20.91 13.42
CA ASP A 99 -13.91 -19.52 13.64
C ASP A 99 -13.38 -18.55 12.55
N SER A 100 -12.16 -18.80 12.06
CA SER A 100 -11.59 -18.12 10.87
C SER A 100 -12.37 -18.43 9.59
N MET A 101 -13.22 -19.45 9.59
CA MET A 101 -13.93 -19.91 8.40
C MET A 101 -15.06 -18.96 8.02
N ASP A 102 -15.72 -18.33 9.00
CA ASP A 102 -16.81 -17.37 8.77
C ASP A 102 -16.28 -16.04 8.19
N THR A 103 -15.24 -15.49 8.79
CA THR A 103 -14.58 -14.26 8.30
C THR A 103 -14.01 -14.46 6.89
N ASN A 104 -13.34 -15.59 6.64
CA ASN A 104 -12.86 -15.95 5.32
C ASN A 104 -13.98 -16.11 4.28
N TYR A 105 -15.12 -16.70 4.68
CA TYR A 105 -16.29 -16.85 3.80
C TYR A 105 -16.87 -15.49 3.41
N ARG A 106 -17.02 -14.60 4.39
CA ARG A 106 -17.56 -13.26 4.17
C ARG A 106 -16.62 -12.43 3.30
N ILE A 107 -15.31 -12.51 3.54
CA ILE A 107 -14.28 -11.92 2.68
C ILE A 107 -14.44 -12.46 1.26
N ALA A 108 -14.57 -13.78 1.07
CA ALA A 108 -14.77 -14.37 -0.25
C ALA A 108 -16.05 -13.87 -0.96
N LEU A 109 -17.16 -13.67 -0.24
CA LEU A 109 -18.39 -13.09 -0.79
C LEU A 109 -18.17 -11.68 -1.34
N VAL A 110 -17.52 -10.79 -0.58
CA VAL A 110 -17.18 -9.44 -1.03
C VAL A 110 -16.32 -9.48 -2.31
N TRP A 111 -15.44 -10.48 -2.42
CA TRP A 111 -14.54 -10.59 -3.56
C TRP A 111 -15.27 -11.05 -4.81
N ILE A 112 -16.14 -12.06 -4.68
CA ILE A 112 -16.98 -12.53 -5.77
C ILE A 112 -17.86 -11.38 -6.26
N GLN A 113 -18.44 -10.58 -5.36
CA GLN A 113 -19.18 -9.37 -5.74
C GLN A 113 -18.33 -8.38 -6.53
N HIS A 114 -17.12 -8.06 -6.05
CA HIS A 114 -16.22 -7.16 -6.77
C HIS A 114 -15.91 -7.67 -8.19
N VAL A 115 -15.69 -8.97 -8.36
CA VAL A 115 -15.48 -9.60 -9.67
C VAL A 115 -16.74 -9.52 -10.53
N LEU A 116 -17.91 -9.84 -9.99
CA LEU A 116 -19.19 -9.79 -10.70
C LEU A 116 -19.58 -8.37 -11.12
N CYS A 117 -19.33 -7.37 -10.26
CA CYS A 117 -19.45 -5.95 -10.59
C CYS A 117 -18.56 -5.57 -11.78
N GLY A 118 -17.30 -6.02 -11.78
CA GLY A 118 -16.38 -5.79 -12.89
C GLY A 118 -16.82 -6.44 -14.21
N LEU A 119 -17.54 -7.56 -14.12
CA LEU A 119 -18.13 -8.26 -15.26
C LEU A 119 -19.55 -7.75 -15.62
N ARG A 120 -20.05 -6.72 -14.92
CA ARG A 120 -21.41 -6.15 -15.07
C ARG A 120 -22.57 -7.13 -14.78
N TYR A 121 -22.32 -8.18 -14.01
CA TYR A 121 -23.33 -9.17 -13.57
C TYR A 121 -23.85 -8.88 -12.15
N PHE A 122 -23.86 -7.63 -11.71
CA PHE A 122 -24.30 -7.28 -10.36
C PHE A 122 -25.79 -6.89 -10.35
N GLU A 123 -26.64 -7.79 -9.88
CA GLU A 123 -28.08 -7.59 -9.74
C GLU A 123 -28.47 -7.08 -8.34
N GLN A 124 -29.59 -6.38 -8.25
CA GLN A 124 -30.09 -5.75 -7.03
C GLN A 124 -30.43 -6.77 -5.93
N ASP A 125 -30.84 -7.98 -6.31
CA ASP A 125 -31.17 -9.07 -5.38
C ASP A 125 -29.94 -9.63 -4.66
N LEU A 126 -28.78 -9.66 -5.34
CA LEU A 126 -27.51 -10.09 -4.75
C LEU A 126 -27.00 -9.09 -3.71
N HIS A 127 -27.22 -7.79 -3.94
CA HIS A 127 -26.91 -6.76 -2.96
C HIS A 127 -27.73 -6.97 -1.69
N ALA A 128 -29.06 -7.15 -1.80
CA ALA A 128 -29.96 -7.34 -0.66
C ALA A 128 -29.57 -8.55 0.20
N ALA A 129 -29.17 -9.66 -0.43
CA ALA A 129 -28.78 -10.90 0.26
C ALA A 129 -27.43 -10.80 1.02
N THR A 130 -26.62 -9.77 0.76
CA THR A 130 -25.24 -9.70 1.26
C THR A 130 -24.93 -8.44 2.06
N VAL A 131 -25.89 -7.52 2.20
CA VAL A 131 -25.72 -6.31 3.03
C VAL A 131 -25.31 -6.68 4.46
N ASP A 132 -26.00 -7.63 5.09
CA ASP A 132 -25.73 -8.01 6.48
C ASP A 132 -24.31 -8.58 6.65
N SER A 133 -23.87 -9.42 5.69
CA SER A 133 -22.49 -9.94 5.71
C SER A 133 -21.48 -8.83 5.53
N ASN A 134 -21.75 -7.87 4.65
CA ASN A 134 -20.85 -6.74 4.40
C ASN A 134 -20.78 -5.80 5.61
N LEU A 135 -21.92 -5.54 6.27
CA LEU A 135 -21.98 -4.67 7.45
C LEU A 135 -21.23 -5.25 8.64
N THR A 136 -21.39 -6.55 8.92
CA THR A 136 -20.68 -7.13 10.06
C THR A 136 -19.19 -7.40 9.74
N LEU A 137 -18.77 -7.47 8.47
CA LEU A 137 -17.36 -7.40 8.08
C LEU A 137 -16.79 -6.01 8.31
N LEU A 138 -17.51 -4.96 7.92
CA LEU A 138 -17.10 -3.57 8.18
C LEU A 138 -16.93 -3.34 9.67
N LYS A 139 -17.87 -3.83 10.50
CA LYS A 139 -17.77 -3.75 11.96
C LYS A 139 -16.51 -4.42 12.50
N GLU A 140 -16.18 -5.61 11.98
CA GLU A 140 -14.98 -6.34 12.36
C GLU A 140 -13.70 -5.61 11.92
N LEU A 141 -13.66 -5.08 10.70
CA LEU A 141 -12.56 -4.25 10.21
C LEU A 141 -12.34 -3.01 11.06
N ILE A 142 -13.42 -2.30 11.42
CA ILE A 142 -13.34 -1.14 12.32
C ILE A 142 -12.75 -1.57 13.67
N SER A 143 -13.20 -2.71 14.22
CA SER A 143 -12.67 -3.22 15.49
C SER A 143 -11.17 -3.57 15.42
N HIS A 144 -10.69 -4.04 14.27
CA HIS A 144 -9.26 -4.29 14.05
C HIS A 144 -8.44 -3.03 13.88
N ILE A 145 -9.02 -1.97 13.30
CA ILE A 145 -8.37 -0.66 13.18
C ILE A 145 -8.25 0.01 14.55
N ASP A 146 -9.25 -0.17 15.42
CA ASP A 146 -9.27 0.41 16.77
C ASP A 146 -8.46 -0.42 17.78
N ALA A 147 -8.11 -1.67 17.45
CA ALA A 147 -7.26 -2.50 18.28
C ALA A 147 -5.79 -2.03 18.16
N ASP A 148 -5.32 -1.34 19.19
CA ASP A 148 -3.94 -0.86 19.34
C ASP A 148 -2.99 -2.06 19.40
N SER A 149 -2.53 -2.54 18.24
CA SER A 149 -1.58 -3.64 18.22
C SER A 149 -0.21 -3.06 18.57
N ASP A 150 0.29 -3.35 19.78
CA ASP A 150 1.69 -3.18 20.17
C ASP A 150 2.65 -4.09 19.35
N ALA A 151 2.13 -4.71 18.28
CA ALA A 151 2.86 -5.47 17.31
C ALA A 151 3.77 -4.56 16.47
N VAL A 152 4.97 -5.05 16.17
CA VAL A 152 5.93 -4.33 15.34
C VAL A 152 5.42 -4.26 13.90
N VAL A 153 4.81 -3.12 13.54
CA VAL A 153 4.32 -2.84 12.18
C VAL A 153 5.50 -2.69 11.22
N ASP A 154 5.31 -3.14 9.97
CA ASP A 154 6.23 -2.79 8.89
C ASP A 154 5.98 -1.37 8.40
N VAL A 155 6.69 -0.41 8.97
CA VAL A 155 6.49 1.02 8.70
C VAL A 155 6.82 1.40 7.25
N TYR A 156 7.66 0.61 6.56
CA TYR A 156 8.09 0.90 5.19
C TYR A 156 7.12 0.37 4.13
N ARG A 157 6.41 -0.73 4.42
CA ARG A 157 5.49 -1.38 3.46
C ARG A 157 4.03 -1.31 3.87
N ALA A 158 3.72 -1.41 5.16
CA ALA A 158 2.37 -1.42 5.67
C ALA A 158 1.82 -0.01 5.91
N ALA A 159 0.51 0.13 5.73
CA ALA A 159 -0.25 1.28 6.16
C ALA A 159 -0.77 1.04 7.58
N SER A 160 -0.67 2.05 8.46
CA SER A 160 -1.29 2.00 9.78
C SER A 160 -2.48 2.94 9.82
N LEU A 161 -3.69 2.38 9.66
CA LEU A 161 -4.94 3.14 9.56
C LEU A 161 -5.25 3.90 10.86
N GLN A 162 -4.97 3.30 12.01
CA GLN A 162 -5.14 3.94 13.31
C GLN A 162 -4.27 5.20 13.43
N GLN A 163 -3.00 5.11 13.01
CA GLN A 163 -2.08 6.24 13.07
C GLN A 163 -2.44 7.30 12.02
N CYS A 164 -2.89 6.91 10.82
CA CYS A 164 -3.41 7.85 9.83
C CYS A 164 -4.65 8.60 10.34
N ARG A 165 -5.55 7.92 11.08
CA ARG A 165 -6.71 8.55 11.73
C ARG A 165 -6.27 9.53 12.82
N ARG A 166 -5.38 9.12 13.73
CA ARG A 166 -4.79 10.00 14.76
C ARG A 166 -4.15 11.24 14.14
N ALA A 167 -3.41 11.07 13.04
CA ALA A 167 -2.80 12.16 12.31
C ALA A 167 -3.84 13.10 11.70
N ALA A 168 -4.88 12.55 11.06
CA ALA A 168 -5.96 13.35 10.48
C ALA A 168 -6.64 14.22 11.54
N ASP A 169 -6.96 13.66 12.71
CA ASP A 169 -7.61 14.39 13.82
C ASP A 169 -6.74 15.56 14.33
N ILE A 170 -5.42 15.35 14.46
CA ILE A 170 -4.48 16.42 14.87
C ILE A 170 -4.35 17.48 13.77
N LEU A 171 -4.21 17.07 12.52
CA LEU A 171 -4.10 17.97 11.37
C LEU A 171 -5.40 18.76 11.13
N ASP A 172 -6.56 18.22 11.52
CA ASP A 172 -7.84 18.93 11.47
C ASP A 172 -7.86 20.14 12.38
N LYS A 173 -7.34 20.02 13.61
CA LYS A 173 -7.20 21.15 14.52
C LYS A 173 -6.30 22.24 13.93
N LEU A 174 -5.17 21.83 13.36
CA LEU A 174 -4.24 22.74 12.69
C LEU A 174 -4.89 23.42 11.47
N ALA A 175 -5.63 22.68 10.67
CA ALA A 175 -6.31 23.21 9.48
C ALA A 175 -7.39 24.22 9.87
N GLU A 176 -8.20 23.91 10.89
CA GLU A 176 -9.26 24.80 11.35
C GLU A 176 -8.69 26.10 11.90
N ARG A 177 -7.65 26.00 12.73
CA ARG A 177 -6.94 27.17 13.23
C ARG A 177 -6.35 28.02 12.10
N THR A 178 -5.72 27.36 11.13
CA THR A 178 -5.13 28.02 9.96
C THR A 178 -6.18 28.74 9.11
N ARG A 179 -7.39 28.17 8.95
CA ARG A 179 -8.51 28.83 8.26
C ARG A 179 -8.96 30.10 8.96
N VAL A 180 -9.16 30.05 10.28
CA VAL A 180 -9.54 31.23 11.09
C VAL A 180 -8.52 32.36 10.97
N ILE A 181 -7.23 32.02 10.96
CA ILE A 181 -6.16 33.02 10.78
C ILE A 181 -6.17 33.57 9.35
N ARG A 182 -6.38 32.71 8.35
CA ARG A 182 -6.42 33.10 6.93
C ARG A 182 -7.58 34.04 6.61
N GLU A 183 -8.72 33.92 7.29
CA GLU A 183 -9.84 34.87 7.12
C GLU A 183 -9.45 36.30 7.51
N ARG A 184 -8.59 36.44 8.53
CA ARG A 184 -8.09 37.74 8.99
C ARG A 184 -6.93 38.25 8.13
N TRP A 185 -6.15 37.33 7.54
CA TRP A 185 -4.94 37.64 6.79
C TRP A 185 -4.88 36.84 5.46
N PRO A 186 -5.77 37.15 4.49
CA PRO A 186 -5.89 36.38 3.25
C PRO A 186 -4.70 36.53 2.31
N GLU A 187 -3.92 37.61 2.43
CA GLU A 187 -2.79 37.91 1.56
C GLU A 187 -1.55 37.03 1.82
N HIS A 188 -1.50 36.37 2.99
CA HIS A 188 -0.40 35.45 3.32
C HIS A 188 -0.56 34.11 2.60
N VAL A 189 0.12 33.98 1.46
CA VAL A 189 0.20 32.77 0.60
C VAL A 189 0.51 31.50 1.40
N SER A 190 1.24 31.65 2.48
CA SER A 190 1.78 30.52 3.19
C SER A 190 0.77 29.82 4.11
N LEU A 191 -0.27 30.53 4.58
CA LEU A 191 -1.42 29.88 5.24
C LEU A 191 -2.19 29.00 4.25
N LYS A 192 -2.18 29.37 2.96
CA LYS A 192 -2.75 28.55 1.89
C LYS A 192 -1.88 27.30 1.64
N LEU A 193 -0.55 27.43 1.59
CA LEU A 193 0.35 26.28 1.42
C LEU A 193 0.21 25.24 2.53
N ILE A 194 0.03 25.67 3.78
CA ILE A 194 -0.23 24.78 4.92
C ILE A 194 -1.52 23.97 4.69
N LEU A 195 -2.60 24.63 4.27
CA LEU A 195 -3.87 23.97 4.01
C LEU A 195 -3.81 23.02 2.81
N GLU A 196 -3.04 23.37 1.77
CA GLU A 196 -2.80 22.51 0.61
C GLU A 196 -2.03 21.24 1.00
N ALA A 197 -0.98 21.37 1.81
CA ALA A 197 -0.21 20.22 2.31
C ALA A 197 -1.04 19.30 3.23
N ILE A 198 -1.90 19.88 4.08
CA ILE A 198 -2.85 19.09 4.89
C ILE A 198 -3.86 18.37 3.99
N ASN A 199 -4.33 19.03 2.93
CA ASN A 199 -5.24 18.41 1.98
C ASN A 199 -4.55 17.27 1.21
N GLU A 200 -3.30 17.44 0.79
CA GLU A 200 -2.50 16.41 0.16
C GLU A 200 -2.43 15.16 1.05
N PHE A 201 -2.11 15.34 2.33
CA PHE A 201 -2.12 14.24 3.32
C PHE A 201 -3.46 13.51 3.37
N LYS A 202 -4.59 14.24 3.39
CA LYS A 202 -5.93 13.64 3.46
C LYS A 202 -6.35 12.92 2.19
N THR A 203 -5.84 13.35 1.05
CA THR A 203 -6.11 12.71 -0.25
C THR A 203 -5.18 11.54 -0.54
N ALA A 204 -4.12 11.35 0.24
CA ALA A 204 -3.21 10.23 0.09
C ALA A 204 -3.97 8.90 0.25
N GLY A 205 -3.63 7.93 -0.60
CA GLY A 205 -4.29 6.62 -0.56
C GLY A 205 -4.06 5.92 0.77
N LEU A 206 -5.09 5.26 1.32
CA LEU A 206 -4.99 4.52 2.58
C LEU A 206 -4.06 3.29 2.51
N SER A 207 -3.66 2.88 1.31
CA SER A 207 -2.65 1.84 1.08
C SER A 207 -1.22 2.38 1.07
N THR A 208 -1.03 3.69 1.23
CA THR A 208 0.29 4.31 1.27
C THR A 208 1.02 3.86 2.53
N SER A 209 2.30 3.50 2.40
CA SER A 209 3.09 3.06 3.55
C SER A 209 3.20 4.17 4.60
N HIS A 210 3.31 3.75 5.86
CA HIS A 210 3.37 4.68 6.98
C HIS A 210 4.53 5.67 6.86
N MET A 211 5.69 5.26 6.34
CA MET A 211 6.83 6.16 6.16
C MET A 211 6.57 7.28 5.15
N LYS A 212 5.85 7.00 4.07
CA LYS A 212 5.44 8.02 3.10
C LYS A 212 4.45 9.00 3.73
N MET A 213 3.54 8.51 4.57
CA MET A 213 2.65 9.38 5.37
C MET A 213 3.46 10.25 6.34
N ALA A 214 4.50 9.70 6.97
CA ALA A 214 5.43 10.45 7.83
C ALA A 214 6.14 11.58 7.07
N ALA A 215 6.60 11.33 5.85
CA ALA A 215 7.20 12.35 5.00
C ALA A 215 6.24 13.51 4.67
N LEU A 216 4.94 13.21 4.46
CA LEU A 216 3.93 14.26 4.27
C LEU A 216 3.73 15.10 5.54
N VAL A 217 3.71 14.47 6.72
CA VAL A 217 3.65 15.18 8.01
C VAL A 217 4.91 16.02 8.24
N GLU A 218 6.09 15.50 7.92
CA GLU A 218 7.36 16.25 7.97
C GLU A 218 7.33 17.47 7.06
N ASN A 219 6.79 17.33 5.84
CA ASN A 219 6.62 18.44 4.91
C ASN A 219 5.70 19.52 5.50
N ILE A 220 4.56 19.13 6.08
CA ILE A 220 3.65 20.05 6.76
C ILE A 220 4.39 20.79 7.89
N ILE A 221 5.12 20.08 8.76
CA ILE A 221 5.90 20.71 9.84
C ILE A 221 6.95 21.67 9.25
N GLY A 222 7.62 21.30 8.16
CA GLY A 222 8.62 22.12 7.50
C GLY A 222 8.05 23.41 6.92
N ILE A 223 6.90 23.33 6.23
CA ILE A 223 6.17 24.49 5.70
C ILE A 223 5.69 25.38 6.85
N VAL A 224 5.05 24.78 7.86
CA VAL A 224 4.57 25.51 9.03
C VAL A 224 5.74 26.15 9.75
N TYR A 225 6.89 25.51 9.92
CA TYR A 225 8.02 26.11 10.64
C TYR A 225 8.64 27.29 9.88
N LYS A 226 8.95 27.09 8.59
CA LYS A 226 9.49 28.16 7.73
C LYS A 226 8.57 29.37 7.74
N GLN A 227 7.27 29.13 7.65
CA GLN A 227 6.32 30.24 7.65
C GLN A 227 5.99 30.77 9.03
N SER A 228 5.87 29.92 10.02
CA SER A 228 5.56 30.29 11.40
C SER A 228 6.66 31.18 11.94
N GLU A 229 7.92 31.05 11.53
CA GLU A 229 8.94 32.00 11.95
C GLU A 229 8.68 33.43 11.44
N GLU A 230 8.17 33.58 10.22
CA GLU A 230 7.77 34.89 9.66
C GLU A 230 6.43 35.37 10.25
N TRP A 231 5.47 34.45 10.39
CA TRP A 231 4.14 34.71 10.94
C TRP A 231 4.22 35.06 12.42
N GLU A 232 4.93 34.30 13.25
CA GLU A 232 5.10 34.55 14.69
C GLU A 232 5.88 35.84 14.99
N LYS A 233 6.70 36.33 14.05
CA LYS A 233 7.32 37.66 14.16
C LYS A 233 6.28 38.78 14.06
N MET A 234 5.17 38.56 13.35
CA MET A 234 4.13 39.56 13.08
C MET A 234 2.82 39.27 13.82
N ALA A 235 2.62 38.06 14.32
CA ALA A 235 1.40 37.59 14.94
C ALA A 235 1.38 37.88 16.44
N ASP A 236 0.22 38.33 16.92
CA ASP A 236 -0.05 38.42 18.34
C ASP A 236 -0.16 37.01 18.97
N LYS A 237 0.08 36.89 20.28
CA LYS A 237 0.01 35.62 21.03
C LYS A 237 -1.32 34.90 20.81
N ALA A 238 -2.40 35.65 20.59
CA ALA A 238 -3.74 35.13 20.32
C ALA A 238 -3.92 34.51 18.93
N ASN A 239 -2.97 34.65 18.00
CA ASN A 239 -2.98 34.06 16.65
C ASN A 239 -1.74 33.17 16.38
N SER A 240 -1.07 32.71 17.44
CA SER A 240 0.04 31.76 17.33
C SER A 240 -0.46 30.37 16.90
N LEU A 241 0.38 29.65 16.14
CA LEU A 241 0.17 28.27 15.67
C LEU A 241 1.04 27.25 16.43
N ARG A 242 1.80 27.71 17.43
CA ARG A 242 2.78 26.87 18.14
C ARG A 242 2.17 25.70 18.88
N ASN A 243 0.97 25.87 19.43
CA ASN A 243 0.32 24.83 20.23
C ASN A 243 -0.10 23.66 19.33
N GLU A 244 -0.76 23.97 18.22
CA GLU A 244 -1.20 23.01 17.22
C GLU A 244 0.02 22.33 16.55
N LEU A 245 1.10 23.07 16.30
CA LEU A 245 2.34 22.51 15.76
C LEU A 245 3.03 21.54 16.73
N ASN A 246 2.96 21.77 18.04
CA ASN A 246 3.55 20.87 19.03
C ASN A 246 2.88 19.49 19.00
N GLU A 247 1.55 19.42 18.88
CA GLU A 247 0.84 18.13 18.75
C GLU A 247 1.30 17.36 17.50
N VAL A 248 1.49 18.05 16.36
CA VAL A 248 1.98 17.44 15.12
C VAL A 248 3.43 16.95 15.25
N ARG A 249 4.28 17.69 15.99
CA ARG A 249 5.66 17.29 16.26
C ARG A 249 5.75 16.06 17.15
N GLU A 250 4.93 15.99 18.20
CA GLU A 250 4.86 14.81 19.08
C GLU A 250 4.42 13.56 18.31
N LEU A 251 3.44 13.70 17.42
CA LEU A 251 3.02 12.63 16.53
C LEU A 251 4.19 12.13 15.66
N LEU A 252 4.96 13.03 15.04
CA LEU A 252 6.12 12.64 14.23
C LEU A 252 7.18 11.90 15.07
N VAL A 253 7.43 12.36 16.30
CA VAL A 253 8.36 11.68 17.22
C VAL A 253 7.89 10.26 17.54
N ASP A 254 6.60 10.06 17.78
CA ASP A 254 6.02 8.73 17.98
C ASP A 254 6.23 7.84 16.73
N TRP A 255 6.08 8.41 15.54
CA TRP A 255 6.28 7.70 14.27
C TRP A 255 7.74 7.30 14.06
N LYS A 256 8.71 8.15 14.42
CA LYS A 256 10.13 7.79 14.42
C LYS A 256 10.46 6.71 15.45
N LYS A 257 9.81 6.70 16.61
CA LYS A 257 9.96 5.58 17.57
C LYS A 257 9.44 4.27 16.99
N MET A 258 8.30 4.30 16.29
CA MET A 258 7.77 3.12 15.60
C MET A 258 8.74 2.62 14.51
N GLU A 259 9.35 3.53 13.75
CA GLU A 259 10.39 3.19 12.77
C GLU A 259 11.55 2.44 13.43
N VAL A 260 12.10 2.98 14.52
CA VAL A 260 13.22 2.34 15.25
C VAL A 260 12.83 0.96 15.78
N ARG A 261 11.59 0.78 16.28
CA ARG A 261 11.10 -0.54 16.70
C ARG A 261 11.06 -1.54 15.53
N SER A 262 10.77 -1.07 14.31
CA SER A 262 10.73 -1.93 13.13
C SER A 262 12.09 -2.41 12.65
N TRP A 263 13.18 -1.71 13.01
CA TRP A 263 14.53 -2.08 12.61
C TRP A 263 14.97 -3.43 13.16
N ALA A 264 14.52 -3.78 14.36
CA ALA A 264 14.84 -5.07 14.98
C ALA A 264 14.34 -6.27 14.14
N GLU A 265 13.24 -6.09 13.41
CA GLU A 265 12.62 -7.14 12.59
C GLU A 265 13.00 -7.04 11.11
N LEU A 266 13.75 -6.00 10.71
CA LEU A 266 14.08 -5.75 9.31
C LEU A 266 14.89 -6.89 8.70
N LEU A 267 15.88 -7.41 9.43
CA LEU A 267 16.72 -8.51 8.96
C LEU A 267 15.91 -9.79 8.71
N ASN A 268 15.06 -10.15 9.66
CA ASN A 268 14.15 -11.31 9.55
C ASN A 268 13.22 -11.17 8.33
N ARG A 269 12.72 -9.96 8.06
CA ARG A 269 11.88 -9.69 6.87
C ARG A 269 12.66 -9.83 5.57
N THR A 270 13.86 -9.25 5.49
CA THR A 270 14.71 -9.38 4.30
C THR A 270 15.10 -10.83 4.03
N GLU A 271 15.36 -11.61 5.08
CA GLU A 271 15.64 -13.04 4.94
C GLU A 271 14.41 -13.79 4.43
N ASN A 272 13.22 -13.54 4.99
CA ASN A 272 11.98 -14.17 4.55
C ASN A 272 11.63 -13.81 3.09
N ASP A 273 11.86 -12.57 2.67
CA ASP A 273 11.68 -12.14 1.28
C ASP A 273 12.65 -12.88 0.36
N ALA A 274 13.94 -12.92 0.71
CA ALA A 274 14.94 -13.64 -0.07
C ALA A 274 14.64 -15.14 -0.17
N GLN A 275 14.18 -15.77 0.93
CA GLN A 275 13.72 -17.15 0.91
C GLN A 275 12.50 -17.33 -0.01
N ALA A 276 11.55 -16.39 0.01
CA ALA A 276 10.37 -16.45 -0.83
C ALA A 276 10.68 -16.29 -2.33
N SER A 277 11.59 -15.38 -2.68
CA SER A 277 12.08 -15.22 -4.05
C SER A 277 12.91 -16.45 -4.48
N ALA A 278 13.75 -17.00 -3.59
CA ALA A 278 14.51 -18.22 -3.88
C ALA A 278 13.59 -19.42 -4.21
N LEU A 279 12.43 -19.52 -3.55
CA LEU A 279 11.43 -20.54 -3.88
C LEU A 279 10.88 -20.38 -5.31
N LEU A 280 10.74 -19.16 -5.83
CA LEU A 280 10.30 -18.94 -7.21
C LEU A 280 11.36 -19.36 -8.23
N VAL A 281 12.65 -19.19 -7.91
CA VAL A 281 13.77 -19.58 -8.77
C VAL A 281 13.96 -21.10 -8.77
N ALA A 282 13.70 -21.76 -7.64
CA ALA A 282 13.88 -23.20 -7.47
C ALA A 282 12.70 -24.04 -8.00
N PHE A 283 11.54 -23.42 -8.22
CA PHE A 283 10.34 -24.08 -8.77
C PHE A 283 10.48 -24.35 -10.28
#